data_AF-A0A1V2IEZ1-F1
#
_entry.id   AF-A0A1V2IEZ1-F1
#
_cell.length_a   1.000
_cell.length_b   1.000
_cell.length_c   1.000
_cell.angle_alpha   90.00
_cell.angle_beta   90.00
_cell.angle_gamma   90.00
#
_symmetry.space_group_name_H-M   'P 1'
#
loop_
_entity.id
_entity.type
_entity.pdbx_description
1 polymer ?
#
loop_
_entity_poly.entity_id
_entity_poly.type
_entity_poly.pdbx_seq_one_letter_code
_entity_poly.pdbx_strand_id
1 'polypeptide(L)'
;MTEARTATRPGITAPGEPPGIVAAEFPTDPVLLDQVLRPYRQHCKYLRSAVVRAVPDSTGEYRVRAECAFEIPYSCYIDDTGHFNSVEFNICYNQMIYYTIAKTVQEKLAPPFSSWMMDDFWRRQLSDILITDFRSEFRRQMSGRRFVGYLNITGTAEWEGSDLRPALVVLRTACGYSDDAGGECRGTVTVAITDPPPGELVPAAAASGAPAPAAADVSGVPAGELAARLREMPPALRRDELVRVLVAELREALLMSRDDDLPPDANLFELGLTSLRVSELRLTLAHRLGRGIETAVFFDHPTLHGLASQLAPGAPGGRDSGEPDQAAGDARMSIDVQPDGPPSRRSRVEELIGRFGVGG
;
A
#
# COMPACT_ATOMS: atom_id res chain seq x y z
N MET A 1 -14.80 12.25 49.93
CA MET A 1 -13.93 11.25 49.26
C MET A 1 -14.85 10.21 48.67
N THR A 2 -15.16 10.36 47.38
CA THR A 2 -16.06 9.44 46.66
C THR A 2 -15.30 9.02 45.41
N GLU A 3 -14.81 7.79 45.42
CA GLU A 3 -14.04 7.19 44.33
C GLU A 3 -14.93 7.04 43.10
N ALA A 4 -14.53 7.69 42.00
CA ALA A 4 -15.13 7.51 40.70
C ALA A 4 -14.63 6.18 40.12
N ARG A 5 -15.52 5.18 40.08
CA ARG A 5 -15.32 3.94 39.32
C ARG A 5 -15.30 4.28 37.82
N THR A 6 -14.12 4.26 37.21
CA THR A 6 -13.94 4.24 35.75
C THR A 6 -14.49 2.92 35.22
N ALA A 7 -15.69 2.94 34.67
CA ALA A 7 -16.29 1.79 34.01
C ALA A 7 -15.65 1.61 32.63
N THR A 8 -14.71 0.68 32.51
CA THR A 8 -14.21 0.17 31.23
C THR A 8 -15.37 -0.54 30.52
N ARG A 9 -15.93 0.08 29.48
CA ARG A 9 -16.90 -0.58 28.58
C ARG A 9 -16.16 -1.56 27.65
N PRO A 10 -16.80 -2.67 27.25
CA PRO A 10 -16.17 -3.68 26.40
C PRO A 10 -15.87 -3.10 25.02
N GLY A 11 -14.63 -3.29 24.55
CA GLY A 11 -14.15 -2.84 23.24
C GLY A 11 -15.03 -3.37 22.11
N ILE A 12 -15.23 -2.53 21.10
CA ILE A 12 -15.95 -2.89 19.88
C ILE A 12 -15.10 -3.93 19.15
N THR A 13 -15.48 -5.18 19.31
CA THR A 13 -14.96 -6.29 18.51
C THR A 13 -15.58 -6.17 17.10
N ALA A 14 -14.77 -6.28 16.06
CA ALA A 14 -15.25 -6.41 14.70
C ALA A 14 -16.33 -7.52 14.62
N PRO A 15 -17.39 -7.36 13.80
CA PRO A 15 -18.42 -8.39 13.70
C PRO A 15 -17.85 -9.67 13.06
N GLY A 16 -17.82 -10.77 13.81
CA GLY A 16 -17.76 -12.12 13.26
C GLY A 16 -16.49 -12.97 13.47
N GLU A 17 -15.79 -12.89 14.60
CA GLU A 17 -14.68 -13.82 14.90
C GLU A 17 -14.73 -14.25 16.39
N PRO A 18 -14.54 -15.55 16.72
CA PRO A 18 -14.57 -16.03 18.10
C PRO A 18 -13.52 -15.30 18.95
N PRO A 19 -13.69 -15.22 20.29
CA PRO A 19 -12.71 -14.58 21.17
C PRO A 19 -11.40 -15.36 21.13
N GLY A 20 -10.54 -14.99 20.19
CA GLY A 20 -9.17 -15.47 20.08
C GLY A 20 -8.39 -15.04 21.32
N ILE A 21 -7.50 -15.91 21.76
CA ILE A 21 -6.58 -15.66 22.88
C ILE A 21 -5.85 -14.33 22.61
N VAL A 22 -6.17 -13.29 23.39
CA VAL A 22 -5.48 -11.99 23.29
C VAL A 22 -4.04 -12.23 23.75
N ALA A 23 -3.08 -12.23 22.83
CA ALA A 23 -1.72 -12.63 23.16
C ALA A 23 -0.93 -11.54 23.90
N ALA A 24 -1.22 -10.25 23.67
CA ALA A 24 -0.74 -9.15 24.52
C ALA A 24 -1.50 -7.85 24.21
N GLU A 25 -1.74 -7.04 25.25
CA GLU A 25 -2.30 -5.68 25.17
C GLU A 25 -1.25 -4.68 25.62
N PHE A 26 -0.99 -3.68 24.79
CA PHE A 26 -0.02 -2.63 25.04
C PHE A 26 -0.74 -1.29 25.18
N PRO A 27 -0.77 -0.71 26.39
CA PRO A 27 -1.46 0.55 26.62
C PRO A 27 -0.74 1.72 25.92
N THR A 28 -1.39 2.88 25.95
CA THR A 28 -0.80 4.11 25.41
C THR A 28 0.50 4.47 26.11
N ASP A 29 1.57 4.62 25.34
CA ASP A 29 2.81 5.22 25.77
C ASP A 29 2.72 6.73 25.47
N PRO A 30 2.60 7.59 26.49
CA PRO A 30 2.43 9.03 26.29
C PRO A 30 3.68 9.69 25.71
N VAL A 31 4.87 9.15 25.99
CA VAL A 31 6.13 9.70 25.47
C VAL A 31 6.25 9.37 23.99
N LEU A 32 5.97 8.12 23.61
CA LEU A 32 5.95 7.72 22.20
C LEU A 32 4.86 8.48 21.44
N LEU A 33 3.66 8.61 22.00
CA LEU A 33 2.56 9.33 21.37
C LEU A 33 2.93 10.79 21.08
N ASP A 34 3.51 11.50 22.05
CA ASP A 34 3.98 12.88 21.81
C ASP A 34 5.03 12.94 20.70
N GLN A 35 6.02 12.03 20.72
CA GLN A 35 7.07 11.95 19.71
C GLN A 35 6.52 11.71 18.31
N VAL A 36 5.64 10.71 18.15
CA VAL A 36 4.98 10.38 16.88
C VAL A 36 4.18 11.57 16.34
N LEU A 37 3.51 12.32 17.23
CA LEU A 37 2.66 13.43 16.83
C LEU A 37 3.41 14.76 16.66
N ARG A 38 4.72 14.83 16.93
CA ARG A 38 5.54 16.06 16.75
C ARG A 38 5.39 16.74 15.38
N PRO A 39 5.30 16.02 14.24
CA PRO A 39 5.14 16.66 12.93
C PRO A 39 3.81 17.40 12.76
N TYR A 40 2.78 17.03 13.53
CA TYR A 40 1.46 17.66 13.46
C TYR A 40 1.46 18.99 14.21
N ARG A 41 0.79 20.00 13.64
CA ARG A 41 0.56 21.28 14.33
C ARG A 41 -0.21 21.03 15.62
N GLN A 42 0.04 21.85 16.65
CA GLN A 42 -0.51 21.63 17.99
C GLN A 42 -2.04 21.48 18.00
N HIS A 43 -2.75 22.30 17.21
CA HIS A 43 -4.21 22.26 17.08
C HIS A 43 -4.71 21.16 16.13
N CYS A 44 -3.82 20.38 15.52
CA CYS A 44 -4.15 19.25 14.64
C CYS A 44 -3.84 17.89 15.29
N LYS A 45 -3.43 17.85 16.57
CA LYS A 45 -3.17 16.61 17.31
C LYS A 45 -4.49 16.08 17.90
N TYR A 46 -5.11 15.15 17.19
CA TYR A 46 -6.45 14.64 17.50
C TYR A 46 -6.44 13.31 18.25
N LEU A 47 -5.42 12.47 18.03
CA LEU A 47 -5.26 11.22 18.76
C LEU A 47 -4.91 11.49 20.23
N ARG A 48 -5.72 10.96 21.16
CA ARG A 48 -5.57 11.15 22.61
C ARG A 48 -5.03 9.92 23.31
N SER A 49 -5.44 8.74 22.87
CA SER A 49 -4.93 7.47 23.36
C SER A 49 -5.03 6.42 22.27
N ALA A 50 -4.18 5.41 22.36
CA ALA A 50 -4.13 4.26 21.49
C ALA A 50 -3.65 3.04 22.27
N VAL A 51 -4.45 1.99 22.31
CA VAL A 51 -4.13 0.68 22.88
C VAL A 51 -3.89 -0.27 21.72
N VAL A 52 -2.70 -0.85 21.65
CA VAL A 52 -2.29 -1.75 20.56
C VAL A 52 -2.33 -3.19 21.06
N ARG A 53 -2.88 -4.08 20.25
CA ARG A 53 -3.05 -5.51 20.54
C ARG A 53 -2.43 -6.33 19.41
N ALA A 54 -1.75 -7.40 19.77
CA ALA A 54 -1.34 -8.44 18.83
C ALA A 54 -2.25 -9.65 19.02
N VAL A 55 -2.98 -10.03 17.97
CA VAL A 55 -3.92 -11.15 18.01
C VAL A 55 -3.41 -12.22 17.04
N PRO A 56 -3.14 -13.44 17.50
CA PRO A 56 -2.80 -14.53 16.59
C PRO A 56 -4.02 -14.83 15.70
N ASP A 57 -3.78 -14.99 14.41
CA ASP A 57 -4.80 -15.41 13.48
C ASP A 57 -4.83 -16.94 13.34
N SER A 58 -5.70 -17.44 12.45
CA SER A 58 -5.88 -18.87 12.23
C SER A 58 -4.64 -19.59 11.67
N THR A 59 -3.66 -18.87 11.12
CA THR A 59 -2.38 -19.45 10.65
C THR A 59 -1.28 -19.38 11.71
N GLY A 60 -1.54 -18.71 12.84
CA GLY A 60 -0.58 -18.49 13.92
C GLY A 60 0.27 -17.23 13.72
N GLU A 61 -0.01 -16.42 12.69
CA GLU A 61 0.61 -15.11 12.50
C GLU A 61 -0.09 -14.06 13.36
N TYR A 62 0.65 -13.03 13.78
CA TYR A 62 0.09 -11.98 14.63
C TYR A 62 -0.47 -10.83 13.80
N ARG A 63 -1.76 -10.55 13.95
CA ARG A 63 -2.41 -9.36 13.41
C ARG A 63 -2.42 -8.26 14.45
N VAL A 64 -1.96 -7.08 14.04
CA VAL A 64 -1.97 -5.89 14.87
C VAL A 64 -3.32 -5.20 14.78
N ARG A 65 -3.90 -4.89 15.94
CA ARG A 65 -5.11 -4.08 16.07
C ARG A 65 -4.84 -2.92 17.02
N ALA A 66 -5.46 -1.77 16.78
CA ALA A 66 -5.39 -0.62 17.67
C ALA A 66 -6.80 -0.09 17.95
N GLU A 67 -7.06 0.22 19.21
CA GLU A 67 -8.25 0.93 19.67
C GLU A 67 -7.83 2.31 20.17
N CYS A 68 -8.47 3.36 19.68
CA CYS A 68 -8.02 4.73 19.85
C CYS A 68 -9.13 5.65 20.31
N ALA A 69 -8.79 6.67 21.09
CA ALA A 69 -9.68 7.77 21.42
C ALA A 69 -9.20 9.05 20.76
N PHE A 70 -10.13 9.84 20.24
CA PHE A 70 -9.87 11.08 19.53
C PHE A 70 -10.67 12.24 20.09
N GLU A 71 -10.13 13.43 19.92
CA GLU A 71 -10.84 14.67 20.18
C GLU A 71 -10.49 15.73 19.14
N ILE A 72 -11.52 16.30 18.50
CA ILE A 72 -11.42 17.42 17.57
C ILE A 72 -12.22 18.58 18.16
N PRO A 73 -11.55 19.52 18.87
CA PRO A 73 -12.25 20.67 19.44
C PRO A 73 -12.77 21.64 18.38
N TYR A 74 -12.05 21.77 17.26
CA TYR A 74 -12.37 22.57 16.08
C TYR A 74 -11.56 22.06 14.87
N SER A 75 -12.10 22.26 13.66
CA SER A 75 -11.41 21.90 12.42
C SER A 75 -10.25 22.84 12.14
N CYS A 76 -9.16 22.33 11.56
CA CYS A 76 -7.93 23.09 11.32
C CYS A 76 -7.86 23.80 9.95
N TYR A 77 -8.82 23.55 9.06
CA TYR A 77 -8.78 23.96 7.66
C TYR A 77 -10.06 24.63 7.17
N ILE A 78 -11.13 24.59 7.96
CA ILE A 78 -12.45 25.11 7.63
C ILE A 78 -13.17 25.55 8.92
N ASP A 79 -14.15 26.43 8.79
CA ASP A 79 -15.07 26.78 9.87
C ASP A 79 -15.93 25.56 10.28
N ASP A 80 -16.48 25.60 11.50
CA ASP A 80 -17.23 24.47 12.09
C ASP A 80 -18.40 24.03 11.18
N THR A 81 -18.26 22.85 10.59
CA THR A 81 -19.30 22.24 9.73
C THR A 81 -20.37 21.51 10.56
N GLY A 82 -20.18 21.41 11.88
CA GLY A 82 -21.07 20.71 12.80
C GLY A 82 -21.01 19.18 12.72
N HIS A 83 -20.07 18.62 11.95
CA HIS A 83 -19.94 17.17 11.77
C HIS A 83 -18.52 16.73 11.42
N PHE A 84 -18.26 15.43 11.56
CA PHE A 84 -17.00 14.81 11.21
C PHE A 84 -16.82 14.71 9.69
N ASN A 85 -15.74 15.30 9.20
CA ASN A 85 -15.46 15.43 7.77
C ASN A 85 -14.53 14.33 7.24
N SER A 86 -14.54 14.10 5.92
CA SER A 86 -13.62 13.16 5.26
C SER A 86 -12.15 13.52 5.41
N VAL A 87 -11.83 14.82 5.48
CA VAL A 87 -10.47 15.30 5.75
C VAL A 87 -10.03 14.93 7.17
N GLU A 88 -10.94 15.03 8.14
CA GLU A 88 -10.66 14.70 9.54
C GLU A 88 -10.50 13.20 9.73
N PHE A 89 -11.29 12.38 9.01
CA PHE A 89 -11.07 10.94 8.90
C PHE A 89 -9.62 10.64 8.50
N ASN A 90 -9.13 11.26 7.42
CA ASN A 90 -7.79 11.03 6.92
C ASN A 90 -6.72 11.48 7.93
N ILE A 91 -6.86 12.67 8.53
CA ILE A 91 -5.92 13.16 9.55
C ILE A 91 -5.87 12.23 10.76
N CYS A 92 -7.02 11.79 11.27
CA CYS A 92 -7.11 10.83 12.37
C CYS A 92 -6.50 9.48 12.00
N TYR A 93 -6.74 9.01 10.77
CA TYR A 93 -6.16 7.76 10.27
C TYR A 93 -4.64 7.84 10.26
N ASN A 94 -4.06 8.92 9.73
CA ASN A 94 -2.61 9.12 9.67
C ASN A 94 -1.98 9.08 11.07
N GLN A 95 -2.57 9.79 12.03
CA GLN A 95 -2.08 9.78 13.42
C GLN A 95 -2.15 8.38 14.04
N MET A 96 -3.25 7.68 13.79
CA MET A 96 -3.49 6.32 14.29
C MET A 96 -2.52 5.30 13.69
N ILE A 97 -2.31 5.30 12.37
CA ILE A 97 -1.40 4.35 11.70
C ILE A 97 0.06 4.61 12.10
N TYR A 98 0.49 5.88 12.20
CA TYR A 98 1.86 6.18 12.64
C TYR A 98 2.12 5.70 14.08
N TYR A 99 1.19 5.97 15.00
CA TYR A 99 1.36 5.50 16.37
C TYR A 99 1.32 3.98 16.44
N THR A 100 0.44 3.34 15.68
CA THR A 100 0.33 1.88 15.65
C THR A 100 1.62 1.26 15.14
N ILE A 101 2.15 1.70 14.00
CA ILE A 101 3.45 1.22 13.49
C ILE A 101 4.56 1.47 14.52
N ALA A 102 4.66 2.67 15.08
CA ALA A 102 5.69 3.00 16.07
C ALA A 102 5.63 2.08 17.29
N LYS A 103 4.44 1.84 17.82
CA LYS A 103 4.23 0.98 18.99
C LYS A 103 4.50 -0.49 18.66
N THR A 104 4.12 -0.92 17.47
CA THR A 104 4.44 -2.25 16.93
C THR A 104 5.95 -2.45 16.79
N VAL A 105 6.71 -1.46 16.33
CA VAL A 105 8.18 -1.49 16.29
C VAL A 105 8.79 -1.48 17.69
N GLN A 106 8.31 -0.62 18.59
CA GLN A 106 8.79 -0.50 19.98
C GLN A 106 8.67 -1.83 20.72
N GLU A 107 7.54 -2.50 20.57
CA GLU A 107 7.20 -3.75 21.26
C GLU A 107 7.56 -5.00 20.44
N LYS A 108 8.20 -4.82 19.27
CA LYS A 108 8.64 -5.89 18.36
C LYS A 108 7.51 -6.84 17.95
N LEU A 109 6.34 -6.29 17.64
CA LEU A 109 5.12 -7.03 17.34
C LEU A 109 5.03 -7.33 15.85
N ALA A 110 4.95 -8.61 15.49
CA ALA A 110 4.67 -9.10 14.13
C ALA A 110 5.66 -8.66 13.01
N PRO A 111 5.96 -9.53 12.04
CA PRO A 111 6.67 -9.11 10.84
C PRO A 111 5.90 -8.05 10.02
N PRO A 112 6.60 -7.13 9.33
CA PRO A 112 8.06 -6.92 9.35
C PRO A 112 8.55 -6.14 10.57
N PHE A 113 7.65 -5.46 11.29
CA PHE A 113 8.02 -4.48 12.32
C PHE A 113 8.75 -5.08 13.52
N SER A 114 8.64 -6.38 13.75
CA SER A 114 9.40 -7.11 14.76
C SER A 114 10.91 -7.07 14.54
N SER A 115 11.41 -6.87 13.32
CA SER A 115 12.85 -6.73 13.05
C SER A 115 13.33 -5.27 13.05
N TRP A 116 12.42 -4.31 12.94
CA TRP A 116 12.76 -2.89 12.78
C TRP A 116 13.24 -2.25 14.07
N MET A 117 14.13 -1.26 13.98
CA MET A 117 14.49 -0.42 15.12
C MET A 117 13.66 0.88 15.12
N MET A 118 13.54 1.54 16.27
CA MET A 118 12.81 2.81 16.35
C MET A 118 13.41 3.88 15.41
N ASP A 119 14.73 3.89 15.25
CA ASP A 119 15.41 4.80 14.31
C ASP A 119 14.99 4.54 12.85
N ASP A 120 14.66 3.30 12.49
CA ASP A 120 14.15 2.97 11.15
C ASP A 120 12.78 3.59 10.91
N PHE A 121 11.91 3.54 11.93
CA PHE A 121 10.61 4.20 11.89
C PHE A 121 10.77 5.72 11.76
N TRP A 122 11.62 6.34 12.59
CA TRP A 122 11.78 7.80 12.59
C TRP A 122 12.32 8.36 11.27
N ARG A 123 13.25 7.66 10.61
CA ARG A 123 13.77 8.05 9.30
C ARG A 123 12.69 8.08 8.22
N ARG A 124 11.69 7.18 8.33
CA ARG A 124 10.69 6.90 7.30
C ARG A 124 9.36 7.61 7.51
N GLN A 125 9.07 8.04 8.74
CA GLN A 125 7.75 8.51 9.16
C GLN A 125 7.10 9.49 8.17
N LEU A 126 7.84 10.44 7.61
CA LEU A 126 7.26 11.48 6.75
C LEU A 126 7.50 11.29 5.25
N SER A 127 8.62 10.66 4.87
CA SER A 127 9.04 10.56 3.47
C SER A 127 8.60 9.26 2.83
N ASP A 128 8.50 8.19 3.61
CA ASP A 128 8.48 6.84 3.07
C ASP A 128 7.24 6.05 3.41
N ILE A 129 6.35 6.58 4.27
CA ILE A 129 5.04 5.99 4.55
C ILE A 129 4.00 6.74 3.72
N LEU A 130 3.50 6.07 2.68
CA LEU A 130 2.65 6.65 1.64
C LEU A 130 1.29 5.95 1.63
N ILE A 131 0.21 6.71 1.51
CA ILE A 131 -1.12 6.14 1.23
C ILE A 131 -1.28 6.00 -0.27
N THR A 132 -1.46 4.76 -0.74
CA THR A 132 -1.63 4.46 -2.17
C THR A 132 -3.10 4.29 -2.56
N ASP A 133 -3.94 3.86 -1.62
CA ASP A 133 -5.38 3.78 -1.79
C ASP A 133 -6.09 4.18 -0.49
N PHE A 134 -7.16 4.96 -0.62
CA PHE A 134 -7.93 5.45 0.51
C PHE A 134 -9.42 5.48 0.15
N ARG A 135 -10.20 4.67 0.87
CA ARG A 135 -11.66 4.68 0.80
C ARG A 135 -12.23 4.95 2.19
N SER A 136 -13.23 5.83 2.25
CA SER A 136 -14.00 6.12 3.46
C SER A 136 -15.50 6.13 3.15
N GLU A 137 -16.29 5.61 4.09
CA GLU A 137 -17.73 5.46 3.98
C GLU A 137 -18.40 5.97 5.26
N PHE A 138 -19.30 6.94 5.11
CA PHE A 138 -20.00 7.59 6.21
C PHE A 138 -21.42 7.03 6.30
N ARG A 139 -21.61 6.01 7.14
CA ARG A 139 -22.89 5.30 7.26
C ARG A 139 -23.90 6.10 8.07
N ARG A 140 -23.43 6.73 9.16
CA ARG A 140 -24.20 7.62 10.02
C ARG A 140 -23.32 8.80 10.38
N GLN A 141 -23.87 10.01 10.25
CA GLN A 141 -23.17 11.25 10.53
C GLN A 141 -22.66 11.25 11.98
N MET A 142 -21.37 11.54 12.14
CA MET A 142 -20.76 11.74 13.46
C MET A 142 -20.76 13.24 13.78
N SER A 143 -21.16 13.58 14.99
CA SER A 143 -21.26 14.96 15.49
C SER A 143 -20.54 15.15 16.82
N GLY A 144 -20.10 14.07 17.46
CA GLY A 144 -19.31 14.13 18.68
C GLY A 144 -17.92 14.74 18.44
N ARG A 145 -17.54 15.73 19.25
CA ARG A 145 -16.15 16.24 19.29
C ARG A 145 -15.16 15.24 19.89
N ARG A 146 -15.68 14.24 20.61
CA ARG A 146 -14.95 13.09 21.14
C ARG A 146 -15.55 11.84 20.56
N PHE A 147 -14.70 10.94 20.11
CA PHE A 147 -15.10 9.70 19.47
C PHE A 147 -13.99 8.66 19.63
N VAL A 148 -14.34 7.41 19.39
CA VAL A 148 -13.40 6.30 19.37
C VAL A 148 -13.17 5.85 17.94
N GLY A 149 -12.03 5.23 17.69
CA GLY A 149 -11.72 4.60 16.42
C GLY A 149 -10.96 3.31 16.60
N TYR A 150 -10.94 2.53 15.54
CA TYR A 150 -10.14 1.32 15.46
C TYR A 150 -9.30 1.30 14.18
N LEU A 151 -8.22 0.53 14.24
CA LEU A 151 -7.37 0.19 13.11
C LEU A 151 -7.01 -1.29 13.19
N ASN A 152 -7.18 -2.00 12.08
CA ASN A 152 -6.74 -3.38 11.93
C ASN A 152 -5.78 -3.46 10.76
N ILE A 153 -4.60 -4.03 10.97
CA ILE A 153 -3.73 -4.46 9.87
C ILE A 153 -4.26 -5.80 9.40
N THR A 154 -4.94 -5.77 8.25
CA THR A 154 -5.65 -6.92 7.66
C THR A 154 -4.77 -7.76 6.74
N GLY A 155 -3.63 -7.23 6.31
CA GLY A 155 -2.64 -7.97 5.55
C GLY A 155 -1.36 -7.17 5.39
N THR A 156 -0.26 -7.89 5.29
CA THR A 156 1.06 -7.32 5.05
C THR A 156 1.69 -8.09 3.88
N ALA A 157 2.26 -7.36 2.95
CA ALA A 157 3.05 -7.91 1.85
C ALA A 157 4.42 -7.25 1.85
N GLU A 158 5.46 -8.06 1.70
CA GLU A 158 6.85 -7.61 1.66
C GLU A 158 7.46 -8.01 0.31
N TRP A 159 8.07 -7.05 -0.38
CA TRP A 159 8.87 -7.31 -1.55
C TRP A 159 10.31 -6.93 -1.25
N GLU A 160 11.18 -7.93 -1.38
CA GLU A 160 12.62 -7.69 -1.36
C GLU A 160 13.01 -6.82 -2.56
N GLY A 161 13.93 -5.90 -2.29
CA GLY A 161 14.52 -5.04 -3.30
C GLY A 161 15.42 -5.85 -4.22
N SER A 162 15.46 -5.47 -5.48
CA SER A 162 16.42 -5.95 -6.46
C SER A 162 17.02 -4.77 -7.22
N ASP A 163 18.00 -5.01 -8.07
CA ASP A 163 18.58 -3.98 -8.96
C ASP A 163 17.52 -3.27 -9.83
N LEU A 164 16.35 -3.88 -10.00
CA LEU A 164 15.25 -3.39 -10.83
C LEU A 164 14.11 -2.72 -10.06
N ARG A 165 13.96 -3.01 -8.75
CA ARG A 165 12.88 -2.47 -7.94
C ARG A 165 13.33 -2.24 -6.49
N PRO A 166 13.04 -1.08 -5.89
CA PRO A 166 13.34 -0.88 -4.47
C PRO A 166 12.50 -1.82 -3.60
N ALA A 167 13.00 -2.13 -2.41
CA ALA A 167 12.24 -2.89 -1.43
C ALA A 167 10.96 -2.13 -1.05
N LEU A 168 9.90 -2.87 -0.75
CA LEU A 168 8.58 -2.31 -0.48
C LEU A 168 7.86 -3.14 0.58
N VAL A 169 7.19 -2.47 1.51
CA VAL A 169 6.20 -3.10 2.40
C VAL A 169 4.84 -2.49 2.09
N VAL A 170 3.81 -3.32 1.91
CA VAL A 170 2.43 -2.84 1.77
C VAL A 170 1.59 -3.38 2.91
N LEU A 171 0.92 -2.47 3.61
CA LEU A 171 -0.06 -2.76 4.64
C LEU A 171 -1.46 -2.53 4.09
N ARG A 172 -2.33 -3.53 4.22
CA ARG A 172 -3.77 -3.38 4.03
C ARG A 172 -4.41 -3.14 5.37
N THR A 173 -5.15 -2.05 5.51
CA THR A 173 -5.78 -1.70 6.78
C THR A 173 -7.28 -1.51 6.64
N ALA A 174 -8.01 -1.90 7.67
CA ALA A 174 -9.41 -1.56 7.89
C ALA A 174 -9.51 -0.69 9.13
N CYS A 175 -10.25 0.41 9.03
CA CYS A 175 -10.41 1.38 10.12
C CYS A 175 -11.84 1.89 10.19
N GLY A 176 -12.16 2.57 11.29
CA GLY A 176 -13.44 3.23 11.43
C GLY A 176 -13.53 4.02 12.72
N TYR A 177 -14.57 4.84 12.80
CA TYR A 177 -14.82 5.71 13.94
C TYR A 177 -16.30 5.65 14.33
N SER A 178 -16.55 5.84 15.62
CA SER A 178 -17.89 5.94 16.18
C SER A 178 -17.94 6.90 17.37
N ASP A 179 -19.07 7.58 17.53
CA ASP A 179 -19.32 8.48 18.66
C ASP A 179 -20.51 8.00 19.52
N ASP A 180 -20.70 8.66 20.67
CA ASP A 180 -21.80 8.34 21.60
C ASP A 180 -23.19 8.70 21.05
N ALA A 181 -23.25 9.54 20.00
CA ALA A 181 -24.50 9.88 19.31
C ALA A 181 -24.94 8.77 18.32
N GLY A 182 -24.13 7.72 18.15
CA GLY A 182 -24.38 6.62 17.24
C GLY A 182 -23.96 6.90 15.81
N GLY A 183 -23.16 7.95 15.57
CA GLY A 183 -22.47 8.17 14.31
C GLY A 183 -21.46 7.05 14.05
N GLU A 184 -21.27 6.71 12.78
CA GLU A 184 -20.40 5.61 12.37
C GLU A 184 -19.86 5.84 10.96
N CYS A 185 -18.53 5.73 10.82
CA CYS A 185 -17.87 5.67 9.53
C CYS A 185 -16.80 4.57 9.51
N ARG A 186 -16.48 4.10 8.31
CA ARG A 186 -15.49 3.04 8.08
C ARG A 186 -14.59 3.41 6.92
N GLY A 187 -13.45 2.75 6.82
CA GLY A 187 -12.56 2.92 5.70
C GLY A 187 -11.64 1.72 5.51
N THR A 188 -11.13 1.63 4.28
CA THR A 188 -10.06 0.71 3.90
C THR A 188 -8.95 1.57 3.32
N VAL A 189 -7.73 1.38 3.84
CA VAL A 189 -6.58 2.18 3.43
C VAL A 189 -5.40 1.26 3.18
N THR A 190 -4.76 1.43 2.03
CA THR A 190 -3.52 0.73 1.67
C THR A 190 -2.35 1.69 1.87
N VAL A 191 -1.38 1.26 2.67
CA VAL A 191 -0.17 2.01 2.97
C VAL A 191 1.02 1.30 2.36
N ALA A 192 1.83 2.02 1.61
CA ALA A 192 3.13 1.58 1.12
C ALA A 192 4.23 2.20 1.98
N ILE A 193 5.21 1.39 2.39
CA ILE A 193 6.42 1.84 3.05
C ILE A 193 7.60 1.61 2.10
N THR A 194 8.15 2.70 1.57
CA THR A 194 9.31 2.68 0.68
C THR A 194 10.60 2.55 1.47
N ASP A 195 11.61 1.94 0.85
CA ASP A 195 12.94 1.75 1.46
C ASP A 195 12.89 1.05 2.84
N PRO A 196 12.14 -0.04 3.07
CA PRO A 196 12.17 -0.74 4.36
C PRO A 196 13.61 -1.18 4.70
N PRO A 197 13.99 -1.23 5.99
CA PRO A 197 15.31 -1.72 6.37
C PRO A 197 15.52 -3.12 5.79
N PRO A 198 16.73 -3.43 5.27
CA PRO A 198 17.00 -4.75 4.71
C PRO A 198 16.69 -5.80 5.76
N GLY A 199 15.90 -6.81 5.39
CA GLY A 199 15.56 -7.89 6.28
C GLY A 199 16.84 -8.54 6.79
N GLU A 200 17.16 -8.39 8.07
CA GLU A 200 18.27 -9.12 8.66
C GLU A 200 17.89 -10.61 8.68
N LEU A 201 18.66 -11.43 7.96
CA LEU A 201 18.75 -12.87 8.19
C LEU A 201 19.02 -13.07 9.67
N VAL A 202 18.00 -13.44 10.45
CA VAL A 202 18.21 -13.90 11.82
C VAL A 202 19.13 -15.12 11.75
N PRO A 203 20.35 -15.09 12.32
CA PRO A 203 21.18 -16.28 12.38
C PRO A 203 20.47 -17.29 13.28
N ALA A 204 20.03 -18.41 12.69
CA ALA A 204 19.59 -19.56 13.44
C ALA A 204 20.79 -20.17 14.20
N ALA A 205 21.01 -19.71 15.42
CA ALA A 205 21.72 -20.44 16.46
C ALA A 205 20.65 -20.86 17.49
N ALA A 206 20.39 -22.12 17.79
CA ALA A 206 21.15 -23.33 17.59
C ALA A 206 20.22 -24.55 17.51
N ALA A 207 20.39 -25.38 16.48
CA ALA A 207 20.13 -26.81 16.56
C ALA A 207 21.05 -27.53 15.57
N SER A 208 21.89 -28.39 16.15
CA SER A 208 22.96 -29.16 15.53
C SER A 208 22.47 -30.11 14.42
N GLY A 209 23.13 -30.03 13.26
CA GLY A 209 23.64 -31.20 12.50
C GLY A 209 22.70 -31.93 11.52
N ALA A 210 22.85 -31.65 10.22
CA ALA A 210 22.89 -32.60 9.08
C ALA A 210 22.99 -31.84 7.73
N PRO A 211 23.63 -32.39 6.68
CA PRO A 211 24.03 -31.62 5.49
C PRO A 211 22.87 -31.44 4.49
N ALA A 212 22.74 -30.22 3.96
CA ALA A 212 21.85 -29.91 2.84
C ALA A 212 22.50 -30.31 1.49
N PRO A 213 21.72 -30.89 0.55
CA PRO A 213 22.19 -31.11 -0.83
C PRO A 213 22.23 -29.78 -1.60
N ALA A 214 23.26 -29.63 -2.44
CA ALA A 214 23.43 -28.50 -3.35
C ALA A 214 22.50 -28.58 -4.56
N ALA A 215 21.85 -27.45 -4.89
CA ALA A 215 21.35 -27.02 -6.22
C ALA A 215 20.45 -25.79 -5.99
N ALA A 216 20.39 -24.74 -6.81
CA ALA A 216 21.16 -24.28 -7.96
C ALA A 216 20.78 -22.78 -8.12
N ASP A 217 21.74 -21.98 -8.55
CA ASP A 217 21.62 -20.56 -8.87
C ASP A 217 20.52 -20.31 -9.92
N VAL A 218 19.60 -19.39 -9.64
CA VAL A 218 18.65 -18.83 -10.61
C VAL A 218 18.62 -17.31 -10.46
N SER A 219 19.76 -16.67 -10.71
CA SER A 219 19.86 -15.22 -10.89
C SER A 219 20.39 -14.90 -12.30
N GLY A 220 19.50 -14.52 -13.23
CA GLY A 220 19.94 -14.05 -14.55
C GLY A 220 19.00 -14.29 -15.73
N VAL A 221 17.73 -13.88 -15.64
CA VAL A 221 16.87 -13.85 -16.85
C VAL A 221 17.03 -12.49 -17.55
N PRO A 222 17.52 -12.43 -18.81
CA PRO A 222 17.60 -11.18 -19.57
C PRO A 222 16.21 -10.69 -20.03
N ALA A 223 16.06 -9.37 -20.17
CA ALA A 223 14.88 -8.74 -20.76
C ALA A 223 14.56 -9.39 -22.13
N GLY A 224 13.32 -9.83 -22.35
CA GLY A 224 12.91 -10.50 -23.59
C GLY A 224 12.93 -12.03 -23.58
N GLU A 225 13.17 -12.71 -22.45
CA GLU A 225 13.14 -14.18 -22.35
C GLU A 225 11.78 -14.77 -22.79
N LEU A 226 10.66 -14.13 -22.42
CA LEU A 226 9.34 -14.58 -22.87
C LEU A 226 9.20 -14.45 -24.38
N ALA A 227 9.70 -13.37 -24.98
CA ALA A 227 9.68 -13.20 -26.43
C ALA A 227 10.63 -14.17 -27.16
N ALA A 228 11.75 -14.55 -26.57
CA ALA A 228 12.63 -15.60 -27.11
C ALA A 228 11.93 -16.97 -27.06
N ARG A 229 11.38 -17.34 -25.91
CA ARG A 229 10.61 -18.58 -25.72
C ARG A 229 9.42 -18.68 -26.66
N LEU A 230 8.64 -17.61 -26.80
CA LEU A 230 7.51 -17.58 -27.73
C LEU A 230 7.97 -17.74 -29.19
N ARG A 231 9.14 -17.23 -29.59
CA ARG A 231 9.67 -17.41 -30.95
C ARG A 231 10.11 -18.85 -31.24
N GLU A 232 10.61 -19.56 -30.25
CA GLU A 232 11.06 -20.95 -30.37
C GLU A 232 9.89 -21.96 -30.33
N MET A 233 8.74 -21.57 -29.79
CA MET A 233 7.54 -22.41 -29.76
C MET A 233 6.84 -22.49 -31.12
N PRO A 234 6.18 -23.62 -31.44
CA PRO A 234 5.27 -23.73 -32.58
C PRO A 234 4.17 -22.66 -32.50
N PRO A 235 3.76 -22.02 -33.62
CA PRO A 235 2.77 -20.94 -33.63
C PRO A 235 1.47 -21.28 -32.89
N ALA A 236 1.05 -22.55 -32.94
CA ALA A 236 -0.15 -23.05 -32.27
C ALA A 236 -0.07 -23.00 -30.74
N LEU A 237 1.13 -23.08 -30.14
CA LEU A 237 1.33 -23.13 -28.68
C LEU A 237 1.71 -21.76 -28.07
N ARG A 238 2.02 -20.77 -28.90
CA ARG A 238 2.45 -19.44 -28.44
C ARG A 238 1.36 -18.69 -27.70
N ARG A 239 0.12 -18.79 -28.18
CA ARG A 239 -1.02 -18.08 -27.60
C ARG A 239 -1.31 -18.59 -26.20
N ASP A 240 -1.32 -19.91 -26.02
CA ASP A 240 -1.61 -20.54 -24.73
C ASP A 240 -0.53 -20.23 -23.69
N GLU A 241 0.73 -20.21 -24.09
CA GLU A 241 1.83 -19.80 -23.20
C GLU A 241 1.74 -18.32 -22.81
N LEU A 242 1.40 -17.45 -23.76
CA LEU A 242 1.20 -16.03 -23.49
C LEU A 242 0.00 -15.80 -22.56
N VAL A 243 -1.11 -16.51 -22.77
CA VAL A 243 -2.28 -16.49 -21.88
C VAL A 243 -1.88 -16.98 -20.48
N ARG A 244 -1.12 -18.08 -20.37
CA ARG A 244 -0.64 -18.60 -19.09
C ARG A 244 0.17 -17.56 -18.31
N VAL A 245 1.06 -16.85 -19.00
CA VAL A 245 1.85 -15.78 -18.38
C VAL A 245 0.98 -14.59 -18.03
N LEU A 246 0.09 -14.14 -18.93
CA LEU A 246 -0.84 -13.04 -18.65
C LEU A 246 -1.75 -13.33 -17.47
N VAL A 247 -2.24 -14.57 -17.32
CA VAL A 247 -3.03 -15.00 -16.17
C VAL A 247 -2.21 -14.89 -14.89
N ALA A 248 -0.94 -15.34 -14.89
CA ALA A 248 -0.08 -15.20 -13.73
C ALA A 248 0.11 -13.72 -13.35
N GLU A 249 0.47 -12.87 -14.33
CA GLU A 249 0.70 -11.44 -14.07
C GLU A 249 -0.58 -10.69 -13.68
N LEU A 250 -1.73 -11.04 -14.28
CA LEU A 250 -3.02 -10.44 -13.93
C LEU A 250 -3.49 -10.89 -12.55
N ARG A 251 -3.29 -12.16 -12.17
CA ARG A 251 -3.61 -12.62 -10.82
C ARG A 251 -2.79 -11.88 -9.77
N GLU A 252 -1.49 -11.72 -10.02
CA GLU A 252 -0.61 -10.92 -9.17
C GLU A 252 -1.07 -9.45 -9.10
N ALA A 253 -1.31 -8.81 -10.25
CA ALA A 253 -1.74 -7.42 -10.33
C ALA A 253 -3.13 -7.18 -9.70
N LEU A 254 -4.04 -8.14 -9.83
CA LEU A 254 -5.40 -8.08 -9.28
C LEU A 254 -5.47 -8.53 -7.82
N LEU A 255 -4.40 -9.10 -7.27
CA LEU A 255 -4.31 -9.71 -5.94
C LEU A 255 -5.22 -10.93 -5.78
N MET A 256 -5.33 -11.71 -6.84
CA MET A 256 -6.12 -12.93 -6.88
C MET A 256 -5.26 -14.12 -6.46
N SER A 257 -5.82 -14.95 -5.59
CA SER A 257 -5.26 -16.26 -5.25
C SER A 257 -5.32 -17.20 -6.47
N ARG A 258 -4.60 -18.32 -6.41
CA ARG A 258 -4.64 -19.34 -7.48
C ARG A 258 -6.04 -19.91 -7.73
N ASP A 259 -6.86 -19.95 -6.69
CA ASP A 259 -8.20 -20.54 -6.72
C ASP A 259 -9.30 -19.55 -7.12
N ASP A 260 -8.99 -18.25 -7.20
CA ASP A 260 -9.97 -17.24 -7.61
C ASP A 260 -10.30 -17.38 -9.11
N ASP A 261 -11.55 -17.21 -9.49
CA ASP A 261 -11.95 -17.32 -10.90
C ASP A 261 -11.57 -16.06 -11.67
N LEU A 262 -10.82 -16.21 -12.77
CA LEU A 262 -10.47 -15.13 -13.69
C LEU A 262 -11.11 -15.43 -15.04
N PRO A 263 -12.34 -14.96 -15.30
CA PRO A 263 -13.03 -15.25 -16.54
C PRO A 263 -12.25 -14.63 -17.72
N PRO A 264 -11.94 -15.40 -18.78
CA PRO A 264 -11.09 -14.92 -19.87
C PRO A 264 -11.62 -13.69 -20.63
N ASP A 265 -12.94 -13.51 -20.61
CA ASP A 265 -13.65 -12.45 -21.33
C ASP A 265 -14.22 -11.38 -20.36
N ALA A 266 -13.93 -11.47 -19.06
CA ALA A 266 -14.32 -10.43 -18.11
C ALA A 266 -13.55 -9.14 -18.34
N ASN A 267 -14.22 -8.02 -18.07
CA ASN A 267 -13.58 -6.72 -18.11
C ASN A 267 -12.61 -6.59 -16.93
N LEU A 268 -11.32 -6.48 -17.22
CA LEU A 268 -10.28 -6.44 -16.20
C LEU A 268 -10.39 -5.21 -15.27
N PHE A 269 -10.97 -4.09 -15.75
CA PHE A 269 -11.21 -2.90 -14.91
C PHE A 269 -12.31 -3.12 -13.88
N GLU A 270 -13.33 -3.93 -14.20
CA GLU A 270 -14.37 -4.32 -13.25
C GLU A 270 -13.84 -5.28 -12.18
N LEU A 271 -12.79 -6.05 -12.52
CA LEU A 271 -12.06 -6.91 -11.59
C LEU A 271 -11.01 -6.15 -10.75
N GLY A 272 -10.90 -4.82 -10.94
CA GLY A 272 -10.01 -3.97 -10.14
C GLY A 272 -8.65 -3.71 -10.77
N LEU A 273 -8.49 -3.84 -12.09
CA LEU A 273 -7.33 -3.34 -12.81
C LEU A 273 -7.39 -1.81 -12.87
N THR A 274 -6.75 -1.13 -11.91
CA THR A 274 -6.69 0.35 -11.86
C THR A 274 -5.58 0.90 -12.75
N SER A 275 -5.56 2.21 -13.03
CA SER A 275 -4.52 2.83 -13.86
C SER A 275 -3.09 2.61 -13.34
N LEU A 276 -2.92 2.49 -12.02
CA LEU A 276 -1.64 2.14 -11.41
C LEU A 276 -1.25 0.70 -11.75
N ARG A 277 -2.18 -0.25 -11.58
CA ARG A 277 -1.97 -1.67 -11.91
C ARG A 277 -1.75 -1.91 -13.40
N VAL A 278 -2.42 -1.13 -14.27
CA VAL A 278 -2.16 -1.13 -15.71
C VAL A 278 -0.71 -0.71 -15.99
N SER A 279 -0.22 0.33 -15.31
CA SER A 279 1.14 0.83 -15.50
C SER A 279 2.19 -0.17 -15.02
N GLU A 280 1.98 -0.82 -13.87
CA GLU A 280 2.83 -1.88 -13.34
C GLU A 280 2.83 -3.12 -14.25
N LEU A 281 1.66 -3.59 -14.65
CA LEU A 281 1.49 -4.74 -15.55
C LEU A 281 2.14 -4.46 -16.92
N ARG A 282 2.01 -3.24 -17.44
CA ARG A 282 2.65 -2.79 -18.69
C ARG A 282 4.17 -2.85 -18.58
N LEU A 283 4.76 -2.34 -17.51
CA LEU A 283 6.22 -2.38 -17.32
C LEU A 283 6.74 -3.81 -17.24
N THR A 284 6.07 -4.67 -16.48
CA THR A 284 6.43 -6.10 -16.34
C THR A 284 6.33 -6.85 -17.66
N LEU A 285 5.23 -6.67 -18.40
CA LEU A 285 5.03 -7.30 -19.69
C LEU A 285 6.00 -6.76 -20.76
N ALA A 286 6.27 -5.46 -20.76
CA ALA A 286 7.22 -4.83 -21.69
C ALA A 286 8.63 -5.39 -21.50
N HIS A 287 9.05 -5.56 -20.24
CA HIS A 287 10.33 -6.16 -19.90
C HIS A 287 10.43 -7.63 -20.33
N ARG A 288 9.40 -8.44 -20.03
CA ARG A 288 9.38 -9.86 -20.42
C ARG A 288 9.32 -10.07 -21.92
N LEU A 289 8.58 -9.24 -22.63
CA LEU A 289 8.47 -9.29 -24.08
C LEU A 289 9.62 -8.57 -24.81
N GLY A 290 10.46 -7.83 -24.08
CA GLY A 290 11.58 -7.08 -24.66
C GLY A 290 11.13 -6.00 -25.65
N ARG A 291 9.92 -5.47 -25.51
CA ARG A 291 9.35 -4.42 -26.38
C ARG A 291 8.47 -3.46 -25.59
N GLY A 292 8.42 -2.22 -26.04
CA GLY A 292 7.46 -1.24 -25.52
C GLY A 292 6.01 -1.72 -25.74
N ILE A 293 5.18 -1.52 -24.72
CA ILE A 293 3.73 -1.72 -24.80
C ILE A 293 3.09 -0.36 -24.53
N GLU A 294 2.24 0.08 -25.44
CA GLU A 294 1.45 1.29 -25.27
C GLU A 294 0.35 1.05 -24.24
N THR A 295 0.14 2.03 -23.34
CA THR A 295 -0.89 1.95 -22.31
C THR A 295 -2.30 1.80 -22.92
N ALA A 296 -2.53 2.39 -24.11
CA ALA A 296 -3.79 2.29 -24.85
C ALA A 296 -4.24 0.84 -25.10
N VAL A 297 -3.31 -0.11 -25.29
CA VAL A 297 -3.61 -1.52 -25.53
C VAL A 297 -4.47 -2.13 -24.40
N PHE A 298 -4.27 -1.69 -23.16
CA PHE A 298 -5.04 -2.18 -22.02
C PHE A 298 -6.47 -1.63 -21.97
N PHE A 299 -6.69 -0.44 -22.54
CA PHE A 299 -8.00 0.19 -22.61
C PHE A 299 -8.80 -0.25 -23.84
N ASP A 300 -8.12 -0.43 -24.97
CA ASP A 300 -8.72 -0.89 -26.23
C ASP A 300 -9.08 -2.39 -26.17
N HIS A 301 -8.36 -3.16 -25.35
CA HIS A 301 -8.54 -4.60 -25.22
C HIS A 301 -8.57 -5.03 -23.73
N PRO A 302 -9.62 -4.67 -22.96
CA PRO A 302 -9.68 -4.86 -21.52
C PRO A 302 -10.05 -6.30 -21.09
N THR A 303 -9.66 -7.31 -21.88
CA THR A 303 -9.91 -8.73 -21.63
C THR A 303 -8.62 -9.53 -21.76
N LEU A 304 -8.53 -10.67 -21.07
CA LEU A 304 -7.34 -11.54 -21.12
C LEU A 304 -7.05 -11.99 -22.55
N HIS A 305 -8.08 -12.42 -23.30
CA HIS A 305 -7.91 -12.81 -24.70
C HIS A 305 -7.54 -11.65 -25.62
N GLY A 306 -8.11 -10.46 -25.40
CA GLY A 306 -7.79 -9.25 -26.16
C GLY A 306 -6.33 -8.84 -26.00
N LEU A 307 -5.84 -8.81 -24.75
CA LEU A 307 -4.43 -8.56 -24.45
C LEU A 307 -3.52 -9.62 -25.06
N ALA A 308 -3.83 -10.90 -24.92
CA ALA A 308 -3.03 -11.98 -25.50
C ALA A 308 -2.89 -11.87 -27.02
N SER A 309 -3.95 -11.45 -27.71
CA SER A 309 -3.93 -11.24 -29.15
C SER A 309 -3.06 -10.05 -29.58
N GLN A 310 -3.06 -8.94 -28.83
CA GLN A 310 -2.21 -7.77 -29.13
C GLN A 310 -0.76 -7.92 -28.69
N LEU A 311 -0.51 -8.77 -27.70
CA LEU A 311 0.81 -8.99 -27.15
C LEU A 311 1.61 -10.09 -27.88
N ALA A 312 0.94 -10.88 -28.73
CA ALA A 312 1.55 -11.93 -29.53
C ALA A 312 2.68 -11.39 -30.45
N PRO A 313 3.76 -12.18 -30.66
CA PRO A 313 4.83 -11.80 -31.58
C PRO A 313 4.30 -11.55 -33.01
N GLY A 314 4.55 -10.36 -33.55
CA GLY A 314 4.07 -9.94 -34.89
C GLY A 314 2.80 -9.09 -34.89
N ALA A 315 2.22 -8.78 -33.72
CA ALA A 315 1.14 -7.81 -33.59
C ALA A 315 1.66 -6.36 -33.76
N PRO A 316 0.89 -5.45 -34.38
CA PRO A 316 1.37 -4.14 -34.87
C PRO A 316 1.78 -3.09 -33.81
N GLY A 317 1.89 -3.43 -32.52
CA GLY A 317 2.11 -2.47 -31.43
C GLY A 317 3.56 -2.34 -30.93
N GLY A 318 4.57 -2.25 -31.81
CA GLY A 318 5.96 -2.07 -31.36
C GLY A 318 6.79 -1.25 -32.34
N ARG A 319 7.07 0.01 -32.02
CA ARG A 319 8.19 0.75 -32.61
C ARG A 319 9.38 0.65 -31.66
N ASP A 320 10.48 0.17 -32.21
CA ASP A 320 11.80 0.09 -31.60
C ASP A 320 12.36 1.51 -31.46
N SER A 321 12.77 1.93 -30.27
CA SER A 321 13.34 3.26 -30.05
C SER A 321 14.60 3.18 -29.22
N GLY A 322 15.73 3.02 -29.91
CA GLY A 322 17.05 3.42 -29.46
C GLY A 322 17.38 4.85 -29.92
N GLU A 323 17.77 5.66 -28.94
CA GLU A 323 18.53 6.93 -28.99
C GLU A 323 17.89 8.26 -29.50
N PRO A 324 18.44 9.41 -29.01
CA PRO A 324 17.71 10.64 -28.71
C PRO A 324 17.88 11.74 -29.76
N ASP A 325 16.94 12.68 -29.84
CA ASP A 325 17.17 13.93 -30.57
C ASP A 325 16.57 15.15 -29.85
N GLN A 326 17.38 16.22 -29.83
CA GLN A 326 17.07 17.53 -29.30
C GLN A 326 16.55 18.45 -30.41
N ALA A 327 15.71 19.41 -30.00
CA ALA A 327 15.57 20.76 -30.55
C ALA A 327 14.83 20.98 -31.90
N ALA A 328 13.65 21.60 -31.78
CA ALA A 328 13.27 22.92 -32.33
C ALA A 328 11.81 23.16 -31.91
N GLY A 329 11.46 24.12 -31.03
CA GLY A 329 11.40 25.57 -31.27
C GLY A 329 10.14 25.91 -32.10
N ASP A 330 9.31 26.92 -31.83
CA ASP A 330 9.19 27.98 -30.83
C ASP A 330 7.87 28.73 -31.20
N ALA A 331 7.06 29.21 -30.24
CA ALA A 331 6.19 30.41 -30.37
C ALA A 331 5.21 30.60 -29.18
N ARG A 332 5.74 31.21 -28.11
CA ARG A 332 5.22 32.39 -27.37
C ARG A 332 3.71 32.62 -27.19
N MET A 333 3.29 32.70 -25.91
CA MET A 333 2.82 33.97 -25.34
C MET A 333 3.04 33.99 -23.80
N SER A 334 3.72 35.04 -23.36
CA SER A 334 4.25 35.30 -22.02
C SER A 334 3.25 35.98 -21.09
N ILE A 335 3.20 35.56 -19.82
CA ILE A 335 2.99 36.47 -18.67
C ILE A 335 3.91 36.00 -17.53
N ASP A 336 4.80 36.90 -17.13
CA ASP A 336 5.80 36.79 -16.06
C ASP A 336 5.15 36.91 -14.66
N VAL A 337 5.38 35.94 -13.79
CA VAL A 337 5.42 36.13 -12.32
C VAL A 337 6.41 35.11 -11.73
N GLN A 338 7.59 35.56 -11.31
CA GLN A 338 8.43 34.86 -10.33
C GLN A 338 7.95 35.21 -8.90
N PRO A 339 7.97 34.24 -7.97
CA PRO A 339 8.96 34.37 -6.90
C PRO A 339 9.63 33.04 -6.53
N ASP A 340 10.92 33.14 -6.18
CA ASP A 340 11.78 32.08 -5.65
C ASP A 340 11.22 31.46 -4.35
N GLY A 341 11.10 30.14 -4.36
CA GLY A 341 10.84 29.29 -3.19
C GLY A 341 11.16 27.82 -3.51
N PRO A 342 11.55 27.00 -2.52
CA PRO A 342 11.88 25.59 -2.76
C PRO A 342 10.65 24.82 -3.28
N PRO A 343 10.84 23.79 -4.13
CA PRO A 343 9.75 23.15 -4.86
C PRO A 343 8.68 22.56 -3.94
N SER A 344 7.41 22.75 -4.31
CA SER A 344 6.25 22.26 -3.55
C SER A 344 6.12 20.73 -3.60
N ARG A 345 5.51 20.11 -2.58
CA ARG A 345 5.35 18.64 -2.47
C ARG A 345 4.70 17.97 -3.69
N ARG A 346 3.87 18.70 -4.47
CA ARG A 346 3.29 18.22 -5.72
C ARG A 346 4.35 17.95 -6.79
N SER A 347 5.36 18.81 -6.92
CA SER A 347 6.39 18.64 -7.95
C SER A 347 7.30 17.45 -7.66
N ARG A 348 7.50 17.08 -6.38
CA ARG A 348 8.21 15.84 -6.01
C ARG A 348 7.43 14.59 -6.36
N VAL A 349 6.11 14.60 -6.17
CA VAL A 349 5.22 13.50 -6.56
C VAL A 349 5.14 13.40 -8.08
N GLU A 350 5.01 14.51 -8.80
CA GLU A 350 5.00 14.55 -10.27
C GLU A 350 6.36 14.22 -10.89
N GLU A 351 7.48 14.55 -10.24
CA GLU A 351 8.83 14.16 -10.70
C GLU A 351 9.11 12.67 -10.43
N LEU A 352 8.57 12.11 -9.33
CA LEU A 352 8.50 10.67 -9.09
C LEU A 352 7.46 9.95 -9.96
N ILE A 353 6.48 10.64 -10.54
CA ILE A 353 5.55 10.04 -11.52
C ILE A 353 6.12 10.16 -12.94
N GLY A 354 6.80 11.26 -13.26
CA GLY A 354 7.40 11.55 -14.56
C GLY A 354 8.62 10.69 -14.86
N ARG A 355 9.45 10.37 -13.84
CA ARG A 355 10.52 9.36 -13.98
C ARG A 355 10.00 7.93 -14.13
N PHE A 356 8.73 7.69 -13.83
CA PHE A 356 8.06 6.38 -13.91
C PHE A 356 7.05 6.29 -15.08
N GLY A 357 7.04 7.28 -15.97
CA GLY A 357 6.44 7.19 -17.30
C GLY A 357 4.95 6.88 -17.32
N VAL A 358 4.11 7.90 -17.06
CA VAL A 358 2.76 8.00 -17.63
C VAL A 358 2.53 9.46 -18.03
N GLY A 359 2.39 9.71 -19.33
CA GLY A 359 1.85 10.95 -19.88
C GLY A 359 0.45 10.68 -20.45
N GLY A 360 -0.43 11.69 -20.31
CA GLY A 360 -1.74 11.76 -20.96
C GLY A 360 -2.91 11.38 -20.07
#